data_AF-A0A7S0UG45-F1
#
_entry.id   AF-A0A7S0UG45-F1
#
_cell.length_a   1.000
_cell.length_b   1.000
_cell.length_c   1.000
_cell.angle_alpha   90.00
_cell.angle_beta   90.00
_cell.angle_gamma   90.00
#
_symmetry.space_group_name_H-M   'P 1'
#
loop_
_entity.id
_entity.type
_entity.pdbx_description
1 polymer ?
#
loop_
_entity_poly.entity_id
_entity_poly.type
_entity_poly.pdbx_seq_one_letter_code
_entity_poly.pdbx_strand_id
1 'polypeptide(L)'
;GDHCAQFARDKLPEHLKRHINKAKLKEVKKATRNGDISNIELSKDQMHKACTRAHVECNNAMHQALDDRLSGTTSISAFVHGRRNRMTICNVGDSRAVLGKTTGSDPYIRGRSELKAYPLSRDQTPYRKDERIR
;
A
#
# COMPACT_ATOMS: atom_id res chain seq x y z
N GLY A 1 -7.94 21.62 -6.29
CA GLY A 1 -9.29 21.03 -6.14
C GLY A 1 -9.15 19.69 -5.44
N ASP A 2 -10.24 19.01 -5.15
CA ASP A 2 -10.25 17.70 -4.48
C ASP A 2 -10.52 16.52 -5.43
N HIS A 3 -10.82 16.79 -6.71
CA HIS A 3 -11.12 15.78 -7.72
C HIS A 3 -10.04 14.69 -7.86
N CYS A 4 -8.75 15.02 -7.80
CA CYS A 4 -7.67 14.02 -7.86
C CYS A 4 -7.72 13.07 -6.66
N ALA A 5 -7.97 13.59 -5.46
CA ALA A 5 -8.10 12.80 -4.25
C ALA A 5 -9.36 11.93 -4.27
N GLN A 6 -10.50 12.48 -4.73
CA GLN A 6 -11.74 11.73 -4.93
C GLN A 6 -11.56 10.60 -5.95
N PHE A 7 -10.90 10.87 -7.07
CA PHE A 7 -10.58 9.87 -8.08
C PHE A 7 -9.70 8.76 -7.52
N ALA A 8 -8.62 9.11 -6.82
CA ALA A 8 -7.73 8.12 -6.19
C ALA A 8 -8.47 7.28 -5.14
N ARG A 9 -9.32 7.89 -4.30
CA ARG A 9 -10.16 7.19 -3.31
C ARG A 9 -11.02 6.11 -3.98
N ASP A 10 -11.66 6.44 -5.10
CA ASP A 10 -12.63 5.56 -5.74
C ASP A 10 -11.97 4.51 -6.64
N LYS A 11 -10.87 4.85 -7.33
CA LYS A 11 -10.25 4.00 -8.36
C LYS A 11 -9.05 3.21 -7.90
N LEU A 12 -8.25 3.73 -6.97
CA LEU A 12 -7.03 3.04 -6.52
C LEU A 12 -7.33 1.66 -5.90
N PRO A 13 -8.37 1.48 -5.04
CA PRO A 13 -8.71 0.16 -4.50
C PRO A 13 -9.07 -0.86 -5.60
N GLU A 14 -9.76 -0.43 -6.66
CA GLU A 14 -10.11 -1.28 -7.81
C GLU A 14 -8.86 -1.73 -8.57
N HIS A 15 -7.94 -0.80 -8.85
CA HIS A 15 -6.67 -1.12 -9.50
C HIS A 15 -5.82 -2.07 -8.65
N LEU A 16 -5.72 -1.83 -7.33
CA LEU A 16 -5.00 -2.70 -6.39
C LEU A 16 -5.59 -4.11 -6.39
N LYS A 17 -6.91 -4.23 -6.21
CA LYS A 17 -7.63 -5.52 -6.26
C LYS A 17 -7.33 -6.26 -7.55
N ARG A 18 -7.42 -5.58 -8.70
CA ARG A 18 -7.20 -6.19 -10.01
C ARG A 18 -5.77 -6.70 -10.19
N HIS A 19 -4.76 -5.89 -9.88
CA HIS A 19 -3.35 -6.29 -10.04
C HIS A 19 -2.92 -7.37 -9.04
N ILE A 20 -3.38 -7.29 -7.79
CA ILE A 20 -3.11 -8.31 -6.78
C ILE A 20 -3.77 -9.63 -7.17
N ASN A 21 -5.04 -9.63 -7.56
CA ASN A 21 -5.72 -10.86 -8.00
C ASN A 21 -5.09 -11.45 -9.27
N LYS A 22 -4.68 -10.60 -10.22
CA LYS A 22 -3.96 -11.04 -11.41
C LYS A 22 -2.62 -11.69 -11.06
N ALA A 23 -1.88 -11.13 -10.10
CA ALA A 23 -0.64 -11.73 -9.61
C ALA A 23 -0.92 -13.07 -8.91
N LYS A 24 -1.94 -13.15 -8.05
CA LYS A 24 -2.32 -14.41 -7.38
C LYS A 24 -2.71 -15.49 -8.39
N LEU A 25 -3.53 -15.14 -9.39
CA LEU A 25 -3.96 -16.08 -10.43
C LEU A 25 -2.77 -16.62 -11.25
N LYS A 26 -1.75 -15.81 -11.51
CA LYS A 26 -0.53 -16.28 -12.17
C LYS A 26 0.22 -17.31 -11.34
N GLU A 27 0.24 -17.14 -10.02
CA GLU A 27 0.89 -18.10 -9.12
C GLU A 27 0.06 -19.39 -8.98
N VAL A 28 -1.28 -19.29 -8.91
CA VAL A 28 -2.16 -20.48 -9.00
C VAL A 28 -1.84 -21.30 -10.24
N LYS A 29 -1.85 -20.68 -11.42
CA LYS A 29 -1.64 -21.39 -12.69
C LYS A 29 -0.28 -22.10 -12.77
N LYS A 30 0.71 -21.66 -12.00
CA LYS A 30 2.00 -22.34 -11.89
C LYS A 30 1.95 -23.53 -10.92
N ALA A 31 1.19 -23.41 -9.84
CA ALA A 31 1.15 -24.39 -8.75
C ALA A 31 0.07 -25.47 -8.93
N THR A 32 -1.06 -25.17 -9.58
CA THR A 32 -2.21 -26.08 -9.69
C THR A 32 -3.14 -25.69 -10.86
N ARG A 33 -3.93 -26.64 -11.39
CA ARG A 33 -4.95 -26.37 -12.43
C ARG A 33 -6.24 -25.73 -11.91
N ASN A 34 -6.50 -25.76 -10.61
CA ASN A 34 -7.73 -25.19 -10.01
C ASN A 34 -7.54 -23.72 -9.64
N GLY A 35 -8.46 -22.86 -10.08
CA GLY A 35 -8.39 -21.39 -10.03
C GLY A 35 -8.61 -20.71 -8.67
N ASP A 36 -8.49 -21.41 -7.54
CA ASP A 36 -8.70 -20.80 -6.22
C ASP A 36 -7.50 -19.91 -5.81
N ILE A 37 -7.74 -18.59 -5.74
CA ILE A 37 -6.75 -17.58 -5.36
C ILE A 37 -6.81 -17.21 -3.87
N SER A 38 -7.78 -17.73 -3.12
CA SER A 38 -8.03 -17.33 -1.73
C SER A 38 -6.83 -17.62 -0.82
N ASN A 39 -6.16 -18.74 -1.07
CA ASN A 39 -5.03 -19.23 -0.26
C ASN A 39 -3.66 -18.86 -0.82
N ILE A 40 -3.61 -18.08 -1.90
CA ILE A 40 -2.35 -17.72 -2.54
C ILE A 40 -1.77 -16.47 -1.93
N GLU A 41 -0.54 -16.61 -1.45
CA GLU A 41 0.25 -15.52 -0.93
C GLU A 41 1.31 -15.09 -1.94
N LEU A 42 1.36 -13.78 -2.17
CA LEU A 42 2.39 -13.18 -2.99
C LEU A 42 3.68 -13.01 -2.19
N SER A 43 4.80 -13.22 -2.86
CA SER A 43 6.12 -12.81 -2.37
C SER A 43 6.19 -11.28 -2.25
N LYS A 44 7.21 -10.78 -1.53
CA LYS A 44 7.43 -9.33 -1.37
C LYS A 44 7.59 -8.64 -2.73
N ASP A 45 8.34 -9.24 -3.65
CA ASP A 45 8.58 -8.71 -4.99
C ASP A 45 7.30 -8.69 -5.84
N GLN A 46 6.52 -9.78 -5.80
CA GLN A 46 5.24 -9.85 -6.52
C GLN A 46 4.24 -8.81 -6.02
N MET A 47 4.13 -8.67 -4.69
CA MET A 47 3.28 -7.66 -4.08
C MET A 47 3.74 -6.25 -4.44
N HIS A 48 5.04 -5.98 -4.38
CA HIS A 48 5.62 -4.70 -4.79
C HIS A 48 5.26 -4.37 -6.25
N LYS A 49 5.54 -5.28 -7.19
CA LYS A 49 5.23 -5.09 -8.62
C LYS A 49 3.74 -4.89 -8.87
N ALA A 50 2.87 -5.63 -8.18
CA ALA A 50 1.42 -5.48 -8.31
C ALA A 50 0.95 -4.10 -7.82
N CYS A 51 1.42 -3.65 -6.65
CA CYS A 51 1.06 -2.35 -6.10
C CYS A 51 1.60 -1.21 -6.96
N THR A 52 2.88 -1.27 -7.37
CA THR A 52 3.47 -0.25 -8.25
C THR A 52 2.68 -0.09 -9.53
N ARG A 53 2.31 -1.19 -10.20
CA ARG A 53 1.48 -1.14 -11.41
C ARG A 53 0.10 -0.56 -11.15
N ALA A 54 -0.53 -0.89 -10.02
CA ALA A 54 -1.83 -0.35 -9.66
C ALA A 54 -1.78 1.17 -9.45
N HIS A 55 -0.78 1.68 -8.72
CA HIS A 55 -0.61 3.11 -8.50
C HIS A 55 -0.29 3.86 -9.80
N VAL A 56 0.62 3.34 -10.62
CA VAL A 56 0.95 3.95 -11.94
C VAL A 56 -0.27 3.97 -12.86
N GLU A 57 -1.00 2.86 -12.94
CA GLU A 57 -2.20 2.81 -13.79
C GLU A 57 -3.30 3.74 -13.29
N CYS A 58 -3.52 3.82 -11.98
CA CYS A 58 -4.46 4.78 -11.38
C CYS A 58 -4.08 6.22 -11.71
N ASN A 59 -2.79 6.56 -11.63
CA ASN A 59 -2.29 7.89 -11.99
C ASN A 59 -2.52 8.20 -13.48
N ASN A 60 -2.22 7.25 -14.36
CA ASN A 60 -2.45 7.42 -15.79
C ASN A 60 -3.94 7.56 -16.13
N ALA A 61 -4.81 6.79 -15.47
CA ALA A 61 -6.26 6.90 -15.64
C ALA A 61 -6.79 8.25 -15.14
N MET A 62 -6.19 8.81 -14.09
CA MET A 62 -6.53 10.14 -13.56
C MET A 62 -6.22 11.24 -14.57
N HIS A 63 -5.01 11.24 -15.16
CA HIS A 63 -4.61 12.18 -16.21
C HIS A 63 -5.52 12.14 -17.45
N GLN A 64 -6.15 10.99 -17.72
CA GLN A 64 -7.08 10.83 -18.85
C GLN A 64 -8.50 11.29 -18.51
N ALA A 65 -8.88 11.24 -17.24
CA ALA A 65 -10.24 11.53 -16.79
C ALA A 65 -10.44 12.97 -16.32
N LEU A 66 -9.38 13.65 -15.88
CA LEU A 66 -9.43 14.98 -15.25
C LEU A 66 -8.38 15.92 -15.86
N ASP A 67 -8.68 17.22 -15.91
CA ASP A 67 -7.63 18.24 -16.11
C ASP A 67 -6.94 18.51 -14.77
N ASP A 68 -5.81 17.84 -14.55
CA ASP A 68 -5.10 17.82 -13.27
C ASP A 68 -3.82 18.67 -13.27
N ARG A 69 -3.63 19.52 -14.28
CA ARG A 69 -2.44 20.39 -14.41
C ARG A 69 -2.14 21.25 -13.18
N LEU A 70 -3.18 21.63 -12.44
CA LEU A 70 -3.09 22.45 -11.23
C LEU A 70 -3.56 21.72 -9.96
N SER A 71 -3.71 20.39 -10.01
CA SER A 71 -4.25 19.60 -8.91
C SER A 71 -3.59 18.24 -8.84
N GLY A 72 -3.03 17.89 -7.69
CA GLY A 72 -2.49 16.55 -7.44
C GLY A 72 -3.13 15.93 -6.21
N THR A 73 -2.76 14.69 -5.93
CA THR A 73 -3.05 14.04 -4.64
C THR A 73 -1.87 13.19 -4.22
N THR A 74 -1.67 13.07 -2.91
CA THR A 74 -0.84 12.02 -2.34
C THR A 74 -1.66 10.74 -2.21
N SER A 75 -0.99 9.61 -1.94
CA SER A 75 -1.67 8.38 -1.59
C SER A 75 -0.84 7.55 -0.62
N ILE A 76 -1.50 7.12 0.45
CA ILE A 76 -1.01 6.05 1.30
C ILE A 76 -2.05 4.94 1.40
N SER A 77 -1.63 3.70 1.17
CA SER A 77 -2.50 2.53 1.24
C SER A 77 -1.91 1.44 2.11
N ALA A 78 -2.79 0.70 2.78
CA ALA A 78 -2.43 -0.42 3.65
C ALA A 78 -3.19 -1.68 3.20
N PHE A 79 -2.44 -2.72 2.84
CA PHE A 79 -2.99 -4.03 2.53
C PHE A 79 -2.68 -5.00 3.68
N VAL A 80 -3.71 -5.42 4.41
CA VAL A 80 -3.60 -6.40 5.50
C VAL A 80 -3.74 -7.81 4.92
N HIS A 81 -2.70 -8.63 5.10
CA HIS A 81 -2.71 -10.01 4.60
C HIS A 81 -3.50 -10.86 5.60
N GLY A 82 -4.57 -11.55 5.19
CA GLY A 82 -5.48 -12.20 6.14
C GLY A 82 -4.89 -13.36 6.95
N ARG A 83 -3.99 -14.17 6.37
CA ARG A 83 -3.47 -15.39 7.02
C ARG A 83 -2.12 -15.23 7.71
N ARG A 84 -1.36 -14.19 7.37
CA ARG A 84 -0.10 -13.84 8.03
C ARG A 84 -0.28 -12.52 8.75
N ASN A 85 0.37 -12.38 9.91
CA ASN A 85 0.51 -11.10 10.61
C ASN A 85 1.44 -10.15 9.83
N ARG A 86 1.08 -9.86 8.58
CA ARG A 86 1.83 -9.08 7.60
C ARG A 86 0.92 -8.01 7.04
N MET A 87 1.49 -6.82 6.86
CA MET A 87 0.85 -5.71 6.19
C MET A 87 1.81 -5.16 5.13
N THR A 88 1.26 -4.70 4.02
CA THR A 88 2.02 -3.98 3.00
C THR A 88 1.54 -2.54 2.97
N ILE A 89 2.46 -1.59 3.17
CA ILE A 89 2.20 -0.16 3.05
C ILE A 89 2.76 0.32 1.72
N CYS A 90 1.99 1.12 0.98
CA CYS A 90 2.44 1.82 -0.22
C CYS A 90 2.26 3.31 -0.01
N ASN A 91 3.31 4.10 -0.23
CA ASN A 91 3.31 5.55 -0.05
C ASN A 91 3.77 6.27 -1.32
N VAL A 92 3.01 7.29 -1.72
CA VAL A 92 3.33 8.24 -2.78
C VAL A 92 3.01 9.64 -2.24
N GLY A 93 4.04 10.47 -2.08
CA GLY A 93 3.96 11.80 -1.45
C GLY A 93 4.35 11.80 0.03
N ASP A 94 3.79 12.76 0.77
CA ASP A 94 4.14 13.07 2.17
C ASP A 94 3.08 12.62 3.20
N SER A 95 2.10 11.84 2.78
CA SER A 95 1.22 11.12 3.70
C SER A 95 2.00 10.05 4.49
N ARG A 96 1.52 9.70 5.70
CA ARG A 96 2.29 8.87 6.64
C ARG A 96 1.49 7.76 7.30
N ALA A 97 2.09 6.57 7.39
CA ALA A 97 1.58 5.44 8.15
C ALA A 97 2.48 5.18 9.35
N VAL A 98 1.87 5.03 10.52
CA VAL A 98 2.54 4.79 11.79
C VAL A 98 1.82 3.66 12.52
N LEU A 99 2.57 2.66 12.99
CA LEU A 99 2.05 1.55 13.78
C LEU A 99 2.33 1.78 15.26
N GLY A 100 1.28 1.87 16.07
CA GLY A 100 1.40 1.78 17.52
C GLY A 100 1.55 0.32 17.96
N LYS A 101 2.59 0.01 18.73
CA LYS A 101 2.79 -1.31 19.33
C LYS A 101 3.05 -1.14 20.83
N THR A 102 2.22 -1.81 21.62
CA THR A 102 2.43 -1.91 23.07
C THR A 102 3.65 -2.78 23.36
N THR A 103 4.54 -2.28 24.21
CA THR A 103 5.73 -2.98 24.72
C THR A 103 5.64 -3.10 26.24
N GLY A 104 6.13 -4.21 26.80
CA GLY A 104 6.15 -4.43 28.25
C GLY A 104 4.87 -5.06 28.83
N SER A 105 4.34 -6.10 28.18
CA SER A 105 3.28 -6.94 28.76
C SER A 105 3.90 -8.10 29.55
N ASP A 106 4.55 -7.79 30.67
CA ASP A 106 4.75 -8.83 31.69
C ASP A 106 3.42 -8.99 32.45
N PRO A 107 2.74 -10.15 32.35
CA PRO A 107 1.48 -10.38 33.05
C PRO A 107 1.61 -10.27 34.58
N TYR A 108 2.83 -10.32 35.14
CA TYR A 108 3.09 -10.22 36.56
C TYR A 108 3.45 -8.81 37.04
N ILE A 109 3.73 -7.86 36.14
CA ILE A 109 4.01 -6.45 36.50
C ILE A 109 2.78 -5.60 36.17
N ARG A 110 1.91 -5.43 37.18
CA ARG A 110 0.82 -4.44 37.13
C ARG A 110 1.40 -3.02 37.19
N GLY A 111 1.77 -2.47 36.04
CA GLY A 111 2.13 -1.06 35.95
C GLY A 111 2.95 -0.72 34.72
N ARG A 112 2.32 0.03 33.79
CA ARG A 112 2.89 0.68 32.60
C ARG A 112 3.23 -0.26 31.42
N SER A 113 2.21 -0.59 30.64
CA SER A 113 2.39 -0.93 29.23
C SER A 113 2.81 0.33 28.46
N GLU A 114 3.97 0.32 27.83
CA GLU A 114 4.50 1.47 27.05
C GLU A 114 4.04 1.36 25.59
N LEU A 115 3.35 2.38 25.06
CA LEU A 115 2.95 2.41 23.65
C LEU A 115 4.07 3.05 22.81
N LYS A 116 4.66 2.29 21.88
CA LYS A 116 5.70 2.77 20.97
C LYS A 116 5.15 2.96 19.55
N ALA A 117 5.52 4.07 18.92
CA ALA A 117 5.15 4.40 17.55
C ALA A 117 6.27 4.00 16.56
N TYR A 118 5.92 3.24 15.53
CA TYR A 118 6.84 2.77 14.49
C TYR A 118 6.43 3.33 13.13
N PRO A 119 7.27 4.15 12.47
CA PRO A 119 6.95 4.64 11.13
C PRO A 119 6.99 3.48 10.12
N LEU A 120 5.95 3.37 9.30
CA LEU A 120 5.84 2.36 8.23
C LEU A 120 6.02 2.95 6.83
N SER A 121 6.09 4.27 6.71
CA SER A 121 6.38 4.98 5.48
C SER A 121 7.39 6.10 5.73
N ARG A 122 7.96 6.61 4.65
CA ARG A 122 8.85 7.77 4.65
C ARG A 122 8.35 8.78 3.63
N ASP A 123 8.14 10.00 4.07
CA ASP A 123 7.66 11.11 3.25
C ASP A 123 8.59 11.37 2.05
N GLN A 124 8.00 11.57 0.88
CA GLN A 124 8.72 11.92 -0.35
C GLN A 124 8.74 13.44 -0.49
N THR A 125 9.70 14.08 0.18
CA THR A 125 9.89 15.53 0.14
C THR A 125 11.00 15.93 -0.84
N PRO A 126 10.93 17.08 -1.53
CA PRO A 126 11.99 17.54 -2.45
C PRO A 126 13.38 17.67 -1.83
N TYR A 127 13.46 17.92 -0.51
CA TYR A 127 14.73 18.03 0.21
C TYR A 127 15.35 16.70 0.61
N ARG A 128 14.61 15.58 0.48
CA ARG A 128 15.11 14.25 0.84
C ARG A 128 16.21 13.88 -0.16
N LYS A 129 17.39 13.53 0.33
CA LYS A 129 18.59 13.36 -0.50
C LYS A 129 18.38 12.47 -1.72
N ASP A 130 17.66 11.36 -1.57
CA ASP A 130 17.32 10.43 -2.64
C ASP A 130 16.23 10.95 -3.59
N GLU A 131 15.23 11.69 -3.11
CA GLU A 131 14.22 12.31 -3.99
C GLU A 131 14.77 13.52 -4.76
N ARG A 132 15.68 14.28 -4.14
CA ARG A 132 16.31 15.46 -4.76
C ARG A 132 17.18 15.11 -5.97
N ILE A 133 17.76 13.91 -5.98
CA ILE A 133 18.66 13.43 -7.05
C ILE A 133 17.85 12.72 -8.17
N ARG A 134 16.59 12.35 -7.90
CA ARG A 134 15.74 11.59 -8.81
C ARG A 134 15.24 12.44 -9.98
#